data_AF-A0A821DHN8-F1
#
_entry.id   AF-A0A821DHN8-F1
#
_cell.length_a   1.000
_cell.length_b   1.000
_cell.length_c   1.000
_cell.angle_alpha   90.00
_cell.angle_beta   90.00
_cell.angle_gamma   90.00
#
_symmetry.space_group_name_H-M   'P 1'
#
loop_
_entity.id
_entity.type
_entity.pdbx_description
1 polymer ?
#
loop_
_entity_poly.entity_id
_entity_poly.type
_entity_poly.pdbx_seq_one_letter_code
_entity_poly.pdbx_strand_id
1 'polypeptide(L)'
;MLIARQVNRKFTYAHGIITIVYTDGAASTVNVFLICNDTESAQAAQINDNTYLFNIESKCACPGKCIYTPDESSGGLTGGAIFIIILVSAMAIYAIASVIFLRFVKHEQGINLVPNRNLWLQLGHDSIHGVRFLVARIQRRNTYEEV
;
A
#
# COMPACT_ATOMS: atom_id res chain seq x y z
N MET A 1 -11.25 -13.22 -14.05
CA MET A 1 -12.51 -13.76 -13.51
C MET A 1 -12.92 -12.86 -12.35
N LEU A 2 -13.94 -12.02 -12.55
CA LEU A 2 -14.50 -11.18 -11.47
C LEU A 2 -15.58 -12.01 -10.77
N ILE A 3 -15.46 -12.17 -9.44
CA ILE A 3 -16.34 -13.03 -8.64
C ILE A 3 -17.58 -12.26 -8.15
N ALA A 4 -17.45 -10.96 -7.89
CA ALA A 4 -18.57 -10.07 -7.58
C ALA A 4 -18.22 -8.59 -7.85
N ARG A 5 -19.24 -7.73 -7.90
CA ARG A 5 -19.11 -6.28 -8.13
C ARG A 5 -19.50 -5.50 -6.88
N GLN A 6 -18.76 -4.43 -6.55
CA GLN A 6 -18.97 -3.59 -5.35
C GLN A 6 -20.28 -2.76 -5.34
N VAL A 7 -21.03 -2.75 -6.46
CA VAL A 7 -22.16 -1.84 -6.68
C VAL A 7 -23.45 -2.30 -5.98
N ASN A 8 -23.65 -3.61 -5.80
CA ASN A 8 -24.84 -4.18 -5.15
C ASN A 8 -24.47 -4.90 -3.84
N ARG A 9 -23.95 -4.12 -2.87
CA ARG A 9 -23.62 -4.66 -1.55
C ARG A 9 -24.76 -4.46 -0.57
N LYS A 10 -25.12 -5.52 0.16
CA LYS A 10 -26.03 -5.44 1.31
C LYS A 10 -25.25 -5.72 2.57
N PHE A 11 -25.45 -4.87 3.58
CA PHE A 11 -24.89 -5.05 4.91
C PHE A 11 -26.00 -5.42 5.87
N THR A 12 -25.81 -6.53 6.57
CA THR A 12 -26.71 -6.97 7.63
C THR A 12 -25.89 -7.15 8.89
N TYR A 13 -26.37 -6.59 9.99
CA TYR A 13 -25.81 -6.83 11.31
C TYR A 13 -26.84 -7.61 12.13
N ALA A 14 -26.47 -8.82 12.55
CA ALA A 14 -27.32 -9.66 13.36
C ALA A 14 -26.48 -10.42 14.39
N HIS A 15 -26.89 -10.40 15.65
CA HIS A 15 -26.29 -11.21 16.73
C HIS A 15 -24.74 -11.11 16.83
N GLY A 16 -24.15 -9.93 16.59
CA GLY A 16 -22.70 -9.74 16.69
C GLY A 16 -21.88 -10.20 15.48
N ILE A 17 -22.53 -10.60 14.39
CA ILE A 17 -21.90 -10.96 13.12
C ILE A 17 -22.27 -9.90 12.08
N ILE A 18 -21.26 -9.38 11.38
CA ILE A 18 -21.47 -8.51 10.22
C ILE A 18 -21.46 -9.38 8.97
N THR A 19 -22.55 -9.38 8.22
CA THR A 19 -22.65 -10.09 6.94
C THR A 19 -22.67 -9.08 5.80
N ILE A 20 -21.75 -9.24 4.86
CA ILE A 20 -21.67 -8.45 3.64
C ILE A 20 -21.98 -9.37 2.48
N VAL A 21 -23.06 -9.06 1.76
CA VAL A 21 -23.48 -9.81 0.58
C VAL A 21 -23.16 -8.99 -0.65
N TYR A 22 -22.32 -9.53 -1.53
CA TYR A 22 -22.07 -8.96 -2.86
C TYR A 22 -22.78 -9.80 -3.90
N THR A 23 -23.64 -9.16 -4.68
CA THR A 23 -24.39 -9.82 -5.76
C THR A 23 -23.91 -9.25 -7.09
N ASP A 24 -23.40 -10.10 -7.98
CA ASP A 24 -23.36 -9.74 -9.39
C ASP A 24 -24.78 -9.87 -9.96
N GLY A 25 -25.20 -8.99 -10.86
CA GLY A 25 -26.57 -9.03 -11.40
C GLY A 25 -26.87 -10.25 -12.29
N ALA A 26 -26.05 -11.32 -12.26
CA ALA A 26 -26.10 -12.42 -13.23
C ALA A 26 -26.19 -13.83 -12.65
N ALA A 27 -25.74 -14.13 -11.42
CA ALA A 27 -26.13 -15.31 -10.62
C ALA A 27 -25.22 -15.55 -9.40
N SER A 28 -24.05 -14.91 -9.32
CA SER A 28 -23.03 -15.24 -8.32
C SER A 28 -23.17 -14.35 -7.08
N THR A 29 -23.27 -15.00 -5.92
CA THR A 29 -23.40 -14.34 -4.62
C THR A 29 -22.18 -14.63 -3.77
N VAL A 30 -21.58 -13.57 -3.23
CA VAL A 30 -20.45 -13.67 -2.29
C VAL A 30 -20.92 -13.21 -0.92
N ASN A 31 -20.90 -14.12 0.05
CA ASN A 31 -21.24 -13.85 1.43
C ASN A 31 -19.96 -13.74 2.25
N VAL A 32 -19.71 -12.58 2.83
CA VAL A 32 -18.60 -12.35 3.75
C VAL A 32 -19.16 -12.25 5.16
N PHE A 33 -18.78 -13.19 6.02
CA PHE A 33 -19.10 -13.20 7.43
C PHE A 33 -17.91 -12.70 8.21
N LEU A 34 -18.14 -11.65 8.99
CA LEU A 34 -17.17 -11.08 9.92
C LEU A 34 -17.63 -11.49 11.32
N ILE A 35 -16.87 -12.37 11.95
CA ILE A 35 -17.16 -12.90 13.28
C ILE A 35 -16.21 -12.23 14.28
N CYS A 36 -16.80 -11.72 15.35
CA CYS A 36 -16.06 -11.19 16.49
C CYS A 36 -15.40 -12.36 17.25
N ASN A 37 -14.08 -12.50 17.11
CA ASN A 37 -13.27 -13.46 17.86
C ASN A 37 -11.90 -12.85 18.19
N ASP A 38 -11.27 -13.28 19.29
CA ASP A 38 -9.91 -12.88 19.66
C ASP A 38 -8.84 -13.60 18.83
N THR A 39 -9.23 -14.62 18.05
CA THR A 39 -8.35 -15.32 17.11
C THR A 39 -8.56 -14.77 15.70
N GLU A 40 -7.46 -14.50 15.01
CA GLU A 40 -7.50 -14.08 13.61
C GLU A 40 -7.50 -15.31 12.71
N SER A 41 -8.56 -15.49 11.93
CA SER A 41 -8.70 -16.64 11.03
C SER A 41 -9.51 -16.24 9.81
N ALA A 42 -9.03 -16.60 8.63
CA ALA A 42 -9.75 -16.36 7.39
C ALA A 42 -9.89 -17.67 6.62
N GLN A 43 -11.13 -18.06 6.35
CA GLN A 43 -11.46 -19.26 5.59
C GLN A 43 -12.37 -18.89 4.42
N ALA A 44 -12.08 -19.45 3.25
CA ALA A 44 -12.93 -19.33 2.09
C ALA A 44 -13.50 -20.70 1.76
N ALA A 45 -14.82 -20.77 1.60
CA ALA A 45 -15.54 -21.97 1.21
C ALA A 45 -16.39 -21.66 -0.01
N GLN A 46 -16.46 -22.60 -0.95
CA GLN A 46 -17.43 -22.55 -2.04
C GLN A 46 -18.57 -23.51 -1.70
N ILE A 47 -19.79 -22.99 -1.62
CA ILE A 47 -20.96 -23.79 -1.26
C ILE A 47 -21.59 -24.37 -2.52
N ASN A 48 -21.69 -23.55 -3.57
CA ASN A 48 -22.25 -23.92 -4.87
C ASN A 48 -21.41 -23.27 -6.00
N ASP A 49 -21.65 -23.66 -7.25
CA ASP A 49 -20.98 -23.07 -8.43
C ASP A 49 -21.11 -21.54 -8.53
N ASN A 50 -22.13 -20.98 -7.87
CA ASN A 50 -22.44 -19.55 -7.87
C ASN A 50 -22.48 -18.92 -6.46
N THR A 51 -22.01 -19.62 -5.41
CA THR A 51 -22.02 -19.07 -4.04
C THR A 51 -20.70 -19.28 -3.32
N TYR A 52 -20.05 -18.17 -3.01
CA TYR A 52 -18.79 -18.13 -2.27
C TYR A 52 -19.02 -17.58 -0.88
N LEU A 53 -18.44 -18.25 0.11
CA LEU A 53 -18.50 -17.88 1.52
C LEU A 53 -17.09 -17.55 1.99
N PHE A 54 -16.94 -16.37 2.60
CA PHE A 54 -15.72 -15.96 3.28
C PHE A 54 -16.05 -15.79 4.74
N ASN A 55 -15.43 -16.59 5.60
CA ASN A 55 -15.51 -16.44 7.05
C ASN A 55 -14.23 -15.79 7.55
N ILE A 56 -14.34 -14.60 8.12
CA ILE A 56 -13.23 -13.82 8.64
C ILE A 56 -13.50 -13.57 10.12
N GLU A 57 -12.70 -14.22 10.95
CA GLU A 57 -12.67 -14.02 12.39
C GLU A 57 -11.61 -12.97 12.69
N SER A 58 -12.00 -11.90 13.36
CA SER A 58 -11.06 -10.88 13.79
C SER A 58 -11.56 -10.15 15.03
N LYS A 59 -10.62 -9.65 15.83
CA LYS A 59 -10.89 -8.72 16.94
C LYS A 59 -11.59 -7.46 16.45
N CYS A 60 -11.36 -7.12 15.18
CA CYS A 60 -11.90 -5.95 14.52
C CYS A 60 -13.37 -6.06 14.10
N ALA A 61 -13.91 -7.28 14.02
CA ALA A 61 -15.34 -7.46 13.81
C ALA A 61 -16.17 -7.12 15.08
N CYS A 62 -15.51 -6.99 16.24
CA CYS A 62 -16.15 -6.59 17.49
C CYS A 62 -16.30 -5.06 17.57
N PRO A 63 -17.47 -4.53 17.98
CA PRO A 63 -17.67 -3.09 18.12
C PRO A 63 -16.71 -2.51 19.16
N GLY A 64 -15.91 -1.51 18.77
CA GLY A 64 -15.01 -0.78 19.67
C GLY A 64 -13.73 -1.51 20.10
N LYS A 65 -13.51 -2.78 19.71
CA LYS A 65 -12.22 -3.48 19.97
C LYS A 65 -11.23 -3.36 18.83
N CYS A 66 -11.67 -2.88 17.66
CA CYS A 66 -10.78 -2.51 16.57
C CYS A 66 -10.10 -1.17 16.91
N ILE A 67 -9.20 -1.19 17.89
CA ILE A 67 -8.28 -0.07 18.06
C ILE A 67 -7.26 -0.25 16.95
N TYR A 68 -7.23 0.65 15.98
CA TYR A 68 -6.03 0.86 15.16
C TYR A 68 -4.97 1.46 16.09
N THR A 69 -4.48 0.65 17.03
CA THR A 69 -3.13 0.84 17.55
C THR A 69 -2.25 0.33 16.42
N PRO A 70 -1.52 1.19 15.67
CA PRO A 70 -0.39 0.68 14.92
C PRO A 70 0.40 -0.16 15.92
N ASP A 71 0.52 -1.45 15.64
CA ASP A 71 0.94 -2.49 16.58
C ASP A 71 2.06 -2.00 17.51
N GLU A 72 1.71 -1.61 18.74
CA GLU A 72 2.65 -1.15 19.76
C GLU A 72 3.58 -2.29 20.25
N SER A 73 3.46 -3.51 19.69
CA SER A 73 4.30 -4.65 20.04
C SER A 73 5.43 -4.92 19.05
N SER A 74 5.57 -4.14 17.97
CA SER A 74 6.72 -4.25 17.07
C SER A 74 7.14 -2.89 16.51
N GLY A 75 7.74 -2.05 17.38
CA GLY A 75 8.38 -0.77 17.04
C GLY A 75 9.63 -0.90 16.15
N GLY A 76 9.52 -1.61 15.03
CA GLY A 76 10.56 -1.70 14.00
C GLY A 76 10.30 -0.68 12.90
N LEU A 77 11.36 -0.05 12.39
CA LEU A 77 11.25 0.70 11.15
C LEU A 77 10.73 -0.25 10.06
N THR A 78 9.72 0.20 9.30
CA THR A 78 9.27 -0.52 8.10
C THR A 78 10.46 -0.80 7.18
N GLY A 79 10.49 -1.97 6.52
CA GLY A 79 11.59 -2.34 5.63
C GLY A 79 11.89 -1.27 4.57
N GLY A 80 10.86 -0.52 4.14
CA GLY A 80 11.04 0.62 3.23
C GLY A 80 11.84 1.77 3.85
N ALA A 81 11.65 2.09 5.13
CA ALA A 81 12.40 3.12 5.82
C ALA A 81 13.86 2.72 6.02
N ILE A 82 14.11 1.45 6.36
CA ILE A 82 15.47 0.89 6.46
C ILE A 82 16.20 1.01 5.11
N PHE A 83 15.53 0.63 4.01
CA PHE A 83 16.10 0.75 2.66
C PHE A 83 16.47 2.20 2.32
N ILE A 84 15.60 3.17 2.63
CA ILE A 84 15.87 4.59 2.38
C ILE A 84 17.08 5.06 3.19
N ILE A 85 17.21 4.66 4.46
CA ILE A 85 18.35 5.03 5.30
C ILE A 85 19.66 4.51 4.72
N ILE A 86 19.69 3.26 4.24
CA ILE A 86 20.87 2.66 3.59
C ILE A 86 21.20 3.42 2.29
N LEU A 87 20.20 3.76 1.49
CA LEU A 87 20.39 4.49 0.24
C LEU A 87 20.98 5.88 0.49
N VAL A 88 20.41 6.64 1.43
CA VAL A 88 20.88 8.00 1.76
C VAL A 88 22.30 7.98 2.32
N SER A 89 22.61 7.03 3.21
CA SER A 89 23.97 6.89 3.76
C SER A 89 25.00 6.51 2.68
N ALA A 90 24.68 5.56 1.80
CA ALA A 90 25.55 5.20 0.67
C ALA A 90 25.76 6.39 -0.28
N MET A 91 24.70 7.17 -0.55
CA MET A 91 24.75 8.36 -1.39
C MET A 91 25.65 9.45 -0.78
N ALA A 92 25.61 9.63 0.55
CA ALA A 92 26.47 10.57 1.25
C ALA A 92 27.95 10.18 1.15
N ILE A 93 28.27 8.89 1.37
CA ILE A 93 29.64 8.37 1.22
C ILE A 93 30.12 8.54 -0.23
N TYR A 94 29.26 8.23 -1.20
CA TYR A 94 29.56 8.42 -2.62
C TYR A 94 29.87 9.89 -2.94
N ALA A 95 29.07 10.84 -2.44
CA ALA A 95 29.28 12.27 -2.66
C ALA A 95 30.61 12.75 -2.07
N ILE A 96 30.95 12.33 -0.84
CA ILE A 96 32.20 12.70 -0.18
C ILE A 96 33.40 12.11 -0.93
N ALA A 97 33.38 10.80 -1.20
CA ALA A 97 34.48 10.11 -1.88
C ALA A 97 34.72 10.67 -3.29
N SER A 98 33.65 10.97 -4.02
CA SER A 98 33.75 11.53 -5.36
C SER A 98 34.26 12.97 -5.37
N VAL A 99 33.82 13.82 -4.44
CA VAL A 99 34.37 15.17 -4.26
C VAL A 99 35.86 15.13 -3.96
N ILE A 100 36.29 14.25 -3.05
CA ILE A 100 37.72 14.08 -2.71
C ILE A 100 38.49 13.63 -3.96
N PHE A 101 38.03 12.60 -4.66
CA PHE A 101 38.71 12.07 -5.83
C PHE A 101 38.81 13.10 -6.98
N LEU A 102 37.71 13.77 -7.31
CA LEU A 102 37.66 14.75 -8.40
C LEU A 102 38.47 16.01 -8.08
N ARG A 103 38.49 16.43 -6.81
CA ARG A 103 39.22 17.62 -6.39
C ARG A 103 40.72 17.39 -6.25
N PHE A 104 41.13 16.28 -5.65
CA PHE A 104 42.54 16.03 -5.33
C PHE A 104 43.29 15.27 -6.43
N VAL A 105 42.63 14.40 -7.20
CA VAL A 105 43.29 13.63 -8.27
C VAL A 105 43.13 14.32 -9.62
N LYS A 106 41.94 14.84 -9.92
CA LYS A 106 41.65 15.43 -11.24
C LYS A 106 41.72 16.96 -11.29
N HIS A 107 41.88 17.64 -10.15
CA HIS A 107 41.92 19.10 -10.04
C HIS A 107 40.73 19.82 -10.75
N GLU A 108 39.60 19.13 -10.89
CA GLU A 108 38.38 19.69 -11.46
C GLU A 108 37.79 20.70 -10.46
N GLN A 109 37.21 21.79 -10.95
CA GLN A 109 36.58 22.83 -10.13
C GLN A 109 35.14 23.10 -10.56
N GLY A 110 34.32 23.58 -9.62
CA GLY A 110 32.94 23.97 -9.88
C GLY A 110 31.98 22.79 -10.07
N ILE A 111 31.05 22.92 -11.03
CA ILE A 111 29.94 21.98 -11.26
C ILE A 111 30.40 20.57 -11.70
N ASN A 112 31.65 20.43 -12.13
CA ASN A 112 32.24 19.16 -12.57
C ASN A 112 32.66 18.25 -11.40
N LEU A 113 32.58 18.71 -10.14
CA LEU A 113 32.83 17.87 -8.97
C LEU A 113 31.76 16.81 -8.72
N VAL A 114 30.61 16.87 -9.42
CA VAL A 114 29.58 15.85 -9.30
C VAL A 114 29.84 14.74 -10.34
N PRO A 115 30.23 13.53 -9.91
CA PRO A 115 30.39 12.41 -10.84
C PRO A 115 29.04 12.03 -11.46
N ASN A 116 29.06 11.62 -12.72
CA ASN A 116 27.88 11.14 -13.45
C ASN A 116 26.67 12.09 -13.38
N ARG A 117 26.90 13.40 -13.54
CA ARG A 117 25.86 14.46 -13.51
C ARG A 117 24.62 14.12 -14.35
N ASN A 118 24.82 13.52 -15.53
CA ASN A 118 23.72 13.15 -16.41
C ASN A 118 22.78 12.12 -15.77
N LEU A 119 23.31 11.16 -15.00
CA LEU A 119 22.53 10.16 -14.28
C LEU A 119 21.67 10.81 -13.19
N TRP A 120 22.22 11.79 -12.45
CA TRP A 120 21.48 12.53 -11.42
C TRP A 120 20.33 13.35 -11.99
N LEU A 121 20.56 14.02 -13.13
CA LEU A 121 19.54 14.79 -13.82
C LEU A 121 18.42 13.89 -14.37
N GLN A 122 18.79 12.74 -14.95
CA GLN A 122 17.82 11.76 -15.45
C GLN A 122 16.97 11.17 -14.31
N LEU A 123 17.60 10.77 -13.19
CA LEU A 123 16.88 10.30 -12.01
C LEU A 123 15.89 11.34 -11.46
N GLY A 124 16.30 12.61 -11.38
CA GLY A 124 15.43 13.70 -10.94
C GLY A 124 14.25 13.93 -11.90
N HIS A 125 14.49 13.88 -13.20
CA HIS A 125 13.45 14.04 -14.20
C HIS A 125 12.42 12.89 -14.12
N ASP A 126 12.89 11.64 -14.10
CA ASP A 126 12.01 10.47 -14.17
C ASP A 126 11.18 10.28 -12.90
N SER A 127 11.75 10.62 -11.73
CA SER A 127 11.02 10.58 -10.46
C SER A 127 9.87 11.60 -10.41
N ILE A 128 10.05 12.80 -10.96
CA ILE A 128 8.99 13.82 -11.05
C ILE A 128 7.81 13.34 -11.90
N HIS A 129 8.09 12.65 -13.01
CA HIS A 129 7.04 12.07 -13.86
C HIS A 129 6.26 10.99 -13.14
N GLY A 130 6.94 10.11 -12.40
CA GLY A 130 6.30 9.09 -11.57
C GLY A 130 5.37 9.68 -10.50
N VAL A 131 5.83 10.70 -9.76
CA VAL A 131 5.02 11.38 -8.73
C VAL A 131 3.81 12.08 -9.35
N ARG A 132 4.00 12.81 -10.45
CA ARG A 132 2.89 13.46 -11.16
C ARG A 132 1.84 12.45 -11.63
N PHE A 133 2.25 11.27 -12.10
CA PHE A 133 1.34 10.21 -12.47
C PHE A 133 0.52 9.71 -11.26
N LEU A 134 1.17 9.46 -10.13
CA LEU A 134 0.49 9.02 -8.90
C LEU A 134 -0.53 10.05 -8.41
N VAL A 135 -0.12 11.32 -8.34
CA VAL A 135 -1.00 12.44 -7.91
C VAL A 135 -2.19 12.59 -8.86
N ALA A 136 -1.95 12.55 -10.18
CA ALA A 136 -3.02 12.65 -11.17
C ALA A 136 -4.04 11.50 -11.04
N ARG A 137 -3.59 10.29 -10.68
CA ARG A 137 -4.48 9.13 -10.48
C ARG A 137 -5.27 9.22 -9.19
N ILE A 138 -4.72 9.82 -8.14
CA ILE A 138 -5.41 10.06 -6.87
C ILE A 138 -6.48 11.16 -7.05
N GLN A 139 -6.13 12.29 -7.66
CA GLN A 139 -7.06 13.40 -7.88
C GLN A 139 -8.28 12.99 -8.72
N ARG A 140 -8.10 12.12 -9.73
CA ARG A 140 -9.24 11.63 -10.53
C ARG A 140 -10.21 10.75 -9.76
N ARG A 141 -9.85 10.13 -8.63
CA ARG A 141 -10.83 9.34 -7.83
C ARG A 141 -11.81 10.23 -7.09
N ASN A 142 -11.34 11.35 -6.54
CA ASN A 142 -12.16 12.23 -5.72
C ASN A 142 -13.29 12.91 -6.51
N THR A 143 -13.14 13.06 -7.84
CA THR A 143 -14.15 13.69 -8.71
C THR A 143 -15.37 12.79 -8.97
N TYR A 144 -15.36 11.51 -8.60
CA TYR A 144 -16.51 10.60 -8.75
C TYR A 144 -17.35 10.44 -7.47
N GLU A 145 -16.96 11.09 -6.38
CA GLU A 145 -17.74 11.06 -5.11
C GLU A 145 -18.65 12.29 -4.95
N GLU A 146 -18.62 13.24 -5.90
CA GLU A 146 -19.44 14.47 -5.89
C GLU A 146 -20.59 14.47 -6.93
N VAL A 147 -21.00 13.33 -7.48
CA VAL A 147 -22.14 13.24 -8.43
C VAL A 147 -23.16 12.16 -8.04
#